data_AF-A0A6A7C1N6-F1
#
_entry.id   AF-A0A6A7C1N6-F1
#
_cell.length_a   1.000
_cell.length_b   1.000
_cell.length_c   1.000
_cell.angle_alpha   90.00
_cell.angle_beta   90.00
_cell.angle_gamma   90.00
#
_symmetry.space_group_name_H-M   'P 1'
#
loop_
_entity.id
_entity.type
_entity.pdbx_description
1 polymer ?
#
loop_
_entity_poly.entity_id
_entity_poly.type
_entity_poly.pdbx_seq_one_letter_code
_entity_poly.pdbx_strand_id
1 'polypeptide(L)'
;AAAARISVSISASSILADPASLASTSHAVLLGPPGVARDAALQLNNTFTFSELSPTNYLLTIYSRDYFFPPLRVDVTAPTEGNADEIQVWQTFRGNEWNHKGILYGSGRGELSFAVQPSLQKDFYEPRGAFSLVGFLMSPMILMGLVSLAFIIGVPYMMENLDPESKAELEEMQRSNPLNSQGAAAFQNFDLASFLAG
;
A
#
# COMPACT_ATOMS: atom_id res chain seq x y z
N ALA A 1 35.64 -7.58 28.88
CA ALA A 1 35.00 -6.69 27.90
C ALA A 1 33.57 -6.43 28.38
N ALA A 2 33.13 -5.18 28.42
CA ALA A 2 31.72 -4.87 28.71
C ALA A 2 30.89 -5.25 27.49
N ALA A 3 29.88 -6.10 27.68
CA ALA A 3 29.06 -6.59 26.57
C ALA A 3 28.18 -5.46 26.01
N ALA A 4 28.03 -5.41 24.69
CA ALA A 4 27.28 -4.38 23.99
C ALA A 4 25.81 -4.27 24.46
N ARG A 5 25.30 -3.04 24.56
CA ARG A 5 23.91 -2.71 24.89
C ARG A 5 23.32 -1.78 23.83
N ILE A 6 22.08 -2.04 23.43
CA ILE A 6 21.31 -1.12 22.59
C ILE A 6 20.01 -0.72 23.27
N SER A 7 19.63 0.54 23.09
CA SER A 7 18.40 1.12 23.58
C SER A 7 17.68 1.82 22.42
N VAL A 8 16.50 1.33 22.07
CA VAL A 8 15.72 1.80 20.92
C VAL A 8 14.56 2.62 21.45
N SER A 9 14.54 3.93 21.20
CA SER A 9 13.41 4.77 21.59
C SER A 9 12.44 4.96 20.43
N ILE A 10 11.15 5.04 20.74
CA ILE A 10 10.13 5.37 19.76
C ILE A 10 9.87 6.87 19.82
N SER A 11 10.09 7.54 18.69
CA SER A 11 9.87 8.99 18.57
C SER A 11 8.55 9.30 17.89
N ALA A 12 7.97 10.45 18.26
CA ALA A 12 6.79 10.99 17.58
C ALA A 12 7.08 11.27 16.10
N SER A 13 6.07 11.10 15.26
CA SER A 13 6.09 11.40 13.83
C SER A 13 4.70 11.86 13.35
N SER A 14 4.57 12.21 12.07
CA SER A 14 3.26 12.52 11.47
C SER A 14 2.29 11.33 11.48
N ILE A 15 2.82 10.10 11.52
CA ILE A 15 2.04 8.86 11.54
C ILE A 15 1.67 8.47 12.99
N LEU A 16 2.61 8.67 13.93
CA LEU A 16 2.43 8.37 15.35
C LEU A 16 2.69 9.64 16.16
N ALA A 17 1.63 10.39 16.45
CA ALA A 17 1.75 11.66 17.17
C ALA A 17 2.22 11.48 18.62
N ASP A 18 1.71 10.46 19.31
CA ASP A 18 2.08 10.14 20.70
C ASP A 18 2.62 8.70 20.80
N PRO A 19 3.93 8.50 21.07
CA PRO A 19 4.51 7.18 21.26
C PRO A 19 3.90 6.38 22.41
N ALA A 20 3.32 7.04 23.43
CA ALA A 20 2.67 6.36 24.55
C ALA A 20 1.33 5.69 24.16
N SER A 21 0.77 6.04 22.99
CA SER A 21 -0.45 5.41 22.46
C SER A 21 -0.25 3.99 21.94
N LEU A 22 1.00 3.53 21.84
CA LEU A 22 1.30 2.17 21.38
C LEU A 22 0.73 1.12 22.32
N ALA A 23 0.17 0.06 21.74
CA ALA A 23 -0.34 -1.06 22.51
C ALA A 23 0.79 -1.68 23.36
N SER A 24 0.46 -2.06 24.60
CA SER A 24 1.37 -2.74 25.53
C SER A 24 1.87 -4.10 25.03
N THR A 25 1.20 -4.68 24.03
CA THR A 25 1.63 -5.89 23.31
C THR A 25 2.76 -5.64 22.31
N SER A 26 3.16 -4.39 22.11
CA SER A 26 4.26 -4.03 21.22
C SER A 26 5.58 -4.50 21.83
N HIS A 27 6.38 -5.20 21.03
CA HIS A 27 7.65 -5.78 21.45
C HIS A 27 8.65 -5.71 20.29
N ALA A 28 9.92 -5.73 20.63
CA ALA A 28 11.01 -5.78 19.67
C ALA A 28 11.70 -7.14 19.75
N VAL A 29 12.03 -7.69 18.60
CA VAL A 29 12.77 -8.95 18.49
C VAL A 29 14.09 -8.68 17.79
N LEU A 30 15.17 -9.17 18.40
CA LEU A 30 16.51 -9.15 17.85
C LEU A 30 16.90 -10.58 17.45
N LEU A 31 17.00 -10.81 16.15
CA LEU A 31 17.36 -12.11 15.57
C LEU A 31 18.84 -12.11 15.19
N GLY A 32 19.61 -13.03 15.75
CA GLY A 32 21.04 -13.19 15.45
C GLY A 32 21.34 -14.44 14.62
N PRO A 33 22.55 -15.00 14.74
CA PRO A 33 22.90 -16.31 14.21
C PRO A 33 21.92 -17.41 14.64
N PRO A 34 21.87 -18.56 13.95
CA PRO A 34 20.90 -19.62 14.21
C PRO A 34 20.79 -19.98 15.71
N GLY A 35 19.56 -19.91 16.24
CA GLY A 35 19.28 -20.19 17.65
C GLY A 35 19.38 -18.99 18.59
N VAL A 36 19.85 -17.83 18.13
CA VAL A 36 19.91 -16.60 18.94
C VAL A 36 18.72 -15.70 18.59
N ALA A 37 17.75 -15.62 19.49
CA ALA A 37 16.65 -14.66 19.43
C ALA A 37 16.47 -14.02 20.80
N ARG A 38 16.36 -12.70 20.84
CA ARG A 38 16.04 -11.95 22.06
C ARG A 38 14.78 -11.13 21.84
N ASP A 39 13.94 -11.08 22.85
CA ASP A 39 12.71 -10.30 22.88
C ASP A 39 12.84 -9.19 23.93
N ALA A 40 12.34 -8.01 23.63
CA ALA A 40 12.18 -6.92 24.59
C ALA A 40 10.77 -6.32 24.46
N ALA A 41 10.03 -6.31 25.56
CA ALA A 41 8.75 -5.61 25.65
C ALA A 41 8.95 -4.07 25.71
N LEU A 42 7.93 -3.33 25.27
CA LEU A 42 7.93 -1.86 25.34
C LEU A 42 7.91 -1.40 26.80
N GLN A 43 8.87 -0.56 27.17
CA GLN A 43 8.94 0.06 28.50
C GLN A 43 8.09 1.34 28.56
N LEU A 44 7.80 1.80 29.79
CA LEU A 44 6.98 3.00 30.05
C LEU A 44 7.58 4.29 29.46
N ASN A 45 8.90 4.32 29.27
CA ASN A 45 9.60 5.44 28.63
C ASN A 45 9.60 5.35 27.09
N ASN A 46 8.76 4.49 26.50
CA ASN A 46 8.68 4.22 25.07
C ASN A 46 9.99 3.70 24.47
N THR A 47 10.72 2.87 25.22
CA THR A 47 11.97 2.26 24.75
C THR A 47 11.97 0.74 24.82
N PHE A 48 12.80 0.13 23.97
CA PHE A 48 13.20 -1.27 24.04
C PHE A 48 14.68 -1.35 24.38
N THR A 49 15.08 -2.23 25.28
CA THR A 49 16.49 -2.37 25.67
C THR A 49 16.96 -3.80 25.51
N PHE A 50 18.08 -3.98 24.82
CA PHE A 50 18.77 -5.27 24.72
C PHE A 50 20.17 -5.11 25.32
N SER A 51 20.48 -5.90 26.33
CA SER A 51 21.80 -5.97 26.96
C SER A 51 22.53 -7.23 26.55
N GLU A 52 23.84 -7.26 26.80
CA GLU A 52 24.69 -8.45 26.64
C GLU A 52 24.70 -9.01 25.23
N LEU A 53 24.80 -8.13 24.24
CA LEU A 53 24.93 -8.52 22.85
C LEU A 53 26.34 -9.02 22.56
N SER A 54 26.43 -10.20 21.95
CA SER A 54 27.69 -10.73 21.44
C SER A 54 28.08 -10.02 20.14
N PRO A 55 29.40 -9.90 19.83
CA PRO A 55 29.88 -9.34 18.57
C PRO A 55 29.45 -10.16 17.34
N THR A 56 28.31 -9.80 16.76
CA THR A 56 27.78 -10.38 15.53
C THR A 56 26.77 -9.41 14.90
N ASN A 57 26.16 -9.84 13.81
CA ASN A 57 25.12 -9.07 13.13
C ASN A 57 23.75 -9.58 13.54
N TYR A 58 22.83 -8.66 13.78
CA TYR A 58 21.46 -8.94 14.17
C TYR A 58 20.46 -8.21 13.27
N LEU A 59 19.27 -8.79 13.16
CA LEU A 59 18.09 -8.16 12.57
C LEU A 59 17.13 -7.76 13.70
N LEU A 60 16.98 -6.46 13.90
CA LEU A 60 16.01 -5.87 14.81
C LEU A 60 14.69 -5.66 14.08
N THR A 61 13.61 -6.22 14.61
CA THR A 61 12.25 -6.02 14.12
C THR A 61 11.35 -5.59 15.27
N ILE A 62 10.61 -4.50 15.09
CA ILE A 62 9.63 -4.02 16.08
C ILE A 62 8.25 -4.45 15.62
N TYR A 63 7.58 -5.23 16.44
CA TYR A 63 6.22 -5.68 16.24
C TYR A 63 5.26 -4.80 17.04
N SER A 64 4.32 -4.18 16.35
CA SER A 64 3.19 -3.48 16.95
C SER A 64 1.91 -3.86 16.22
N ARG A 65 0.77 -3.74 16.91
CA ARG A 65 -0.54 -4.04 16.32
C ARG A 65 -0.89 -3.04 15.22
N ASP A 66 -0.83 -1.75 15.53
CA ASP A 66 -1.44 -0.71 14.68
C ASP A 66 -0.42 0.00 13.78
N TYR A 67 0.88 -0.19 14.02
CA TYR A 67 1.95 0.47 13.28
C TYR A 67 2.97 -0.51 12.72
N PHE A 68 3.53 -0.16 11.58
CA PHE A 68 4.65 -0.86 10.96
C PHE A 68 5.93 -0.04 11.13
N PHE A 69 6.97 -0.72 11.61
CA PHE A 69 8.31 -0.18 11.77
C PHE A 69 9.25 -0.86 10.77
N PRO A 70 10.14 -0.10 10.12
CA PRO A 70 11.11 -0.69 9.21
C PRO A 70 12.09 -1.60 9.98
N PRO A 71 12.48 -2.76 9.41
CA PRO A 71 13.48 -3.60 10.02
C PRO A 71 14.85 -2.92 9.99
N LEU A 72 15.63 -3.12 11.04
CA LEU A 72 16.96 -2.53 11.19
C LEU A 72 18.00 -3.62 11.33
N ARG A 73 19.16 -3.41 10.72
CA ARG A 73 20.34 -4.25 10.86
C ARG A 73 21.22 -3.64 11.96
N VAL A 74 21.58 -4.44 12.95
CA VAL A 74 22.49 -4.05 14.04
C VAL A 74 23.77 -4.84 13.89
N ASP A 75 24.88 -4.17 13.59
CA ASP A 75 26.20 -4.78 13.50
C ASP A 75 26.95 -4.49 14.81
N VAL A 76 27.36 -5.54 15.51
CA VAL A 76 28.22 -5.46 16.71
C VAL A 76 29.58 -6.04 16.36
N THR A 77 30.62 -5.21 16.38
CA THR A 77 31.98 -5.58 16.05
C THR A 77 32.83 -5.62 17.31
N ALA A 78 33.62 -6.68 17.47
CA ALA A 78 34.55 -6.79 18.58
C ALA A 78 35.63 -5.69 18.47
N PRO A 79 36.12 -5.17 19.61
CA PRO A 79 37.08 -4.08 19.61
C PRO A 79 38.43 -4.51 19.07
N THR A 80 39.04 -3.69 18.22
CA THR A 80 40.39 -3.94 17.68
C THR A 80 41.51 -3.61 18.68
N GLU A 81 41.26 -2.69 19.63
CA GLU A 81 42.31 -2.11 20.49
C GLU A 81 41.84 -1.85 21.94
N GLY A 82 41.29 -2.86 22.62
CA GLY A 82 40.95 -2.77 24.06
C GLY A 82 39.80 -1.81 24.44
N ASN A 83 39.13 -1.21 23.45
CA ASN A 83 37.93 -0.40 23.61
C ASN A 83 36.68 -1.27 23.82
N ALA A 84 35.53 -0.65 24.07
CA ALA A 84 34.24 -1.36 24.08
C ALA A 84 33.81 -1.76 22.65
N ASP A 85 32.93 -2.76 22.54
CA ASP A 85 32.37 -3.26 21.27
C ASP A 85 31.78 -2.11 20.44
N GLU A 86 32.08 -2.07 19.13
CA GLU A 86 31.51 -1.07 18.22
C GLU A 86 30.13 -1.51 17.75
N ILE A 87 29.15 -0.62 17.83
CA ILE A 87 27.76 -0.90 17.44
C ILE A 87 27.39 0.06 16.32
N GLN A 88 26.84 -0.47 15.22
CA GLN A 88 26.30 0.32 14.12
C GLN A 88 24.91 -0.18 13.76
N VAL A 89 23.99 0.77 13.53
CA VAL A 89 22.59 0.45 13.19
C VAL A 89 22.26 1.03 11.84
N TRP A 90 21.81 0.16 10.94
CA TRP A 90 21.52 0.48 9.55
C TRP A 90 20.08 0.13 9.22
N GLN A 91 19.45 0.91 8.34
CA GLN A 91 18.19 0.50 7.75
C GLN A 91 18.39 -0.69 6.82
N THR A 92 17.49 -1.66 6.88
CA THR A 92 17.45 -2.78 5.93
C THR A 92 16.05 -2.97 5.38
N PHE A 93 15.95 -3.70 4.28
CA PHE A 93 14.70 -4.04 3.63
C PHE A 93 14.67 -5.53 3.35
N ARG A 94 13.50 -6.14 3.54
CA ARG A 94 13.32 -7.56 3.20
C ARG A 94 13.51 -7.74 1.70
N GLY A 95 14.29 -8.75 1.32
CA GLY A 95 14.60 -9.06 -0.08
C GLY A 95 15.91 -8.45 -0.59
N ASN A 96 16.53 -7.53 0.15
CA ASN A 96 17.87 -7.05 -0.20
C ASN A 96 18.95 -8.01 0.31
N GLU A 97 20.09 -8.04 -0.38
CA GLU A 97 21.28 -8.73 0.12
C GLU A 97 21.69 -8.18 1.48
N TRP A 98 22.15 -9.05 2.38
CA TRP A 98 22.53 -8.64 3.73
C TRP A 98 23.59 -7.54 3.72
N ASN A 99 24.56 -7.60 2.80
CA ASN A 99 25.65 -6.64 2.66
C ASN A 99 25.21 -5.25 2.18
N HIS A 100 24.00 -5.11 1.63
CA HIS A 100 23.47 -3.83 1.21
C HIS A 100 22.98 -3.03 2.43
N LYS A 101 23.85 -2.15 2.92
CA LYS A 101 23.54 -1.24 4.03
C LYS A 101 22.80 -0.01 3.50
N GLY A 102 21.65 0.29 4.10
CA GLY A 102 20.88 1.49 3.81
C GLY A 102 21.38 2.71 4.60
N ILE A 103 20.45 3.52 5.09
CA ILE A 103 20.74 4.70 5.90
C ILE A 103 21.29 4.29 7.27
N LEU A 104 22.34 4.96 7.75
CA LEU A 104 22.85 4.79 9.11
C LEU A 104 21.94 5.52 10.10
N TYR A 105 21.39 4.79 11.07
CA TYR A 105 20.59 5.35 12.18
C TYR A 105 21.46 5.83 13.34
N GLY A 106 22.61 5.17 13.55
CA GLY A 106 23.55 5.57 14.59
C GLY A 106 24.74 4.63 14.70
N SER A 107 25.80 5.13 15.31
CA SER A 107 26.98 4.37 15.69
C SER A 107 27.40 4.73 17.11
N GLY A 108 27.94 3.75 17.83
CA GLY A 108 28.33 3.91 19.23
C GLY A 108 29.35 2.86 19.66
N ARG A 109 29.83 2.97 20.90
CA ARG A 109 30.78 2.02 21.49
C ARG A 109 30.26 1.59 22.87
N GLY A 110 30.11 0.29 23.07
CA GLY A 110 29.59 -0.32 24.30
C GLY A 110 28.08 -0.13 24.47
N GLU A 111 27.59 1.10 24.41
CA GLU A 111 26.17 1.43 24.48
C GLU A 111 25.75 2.34 23.32
N LEU A 112 24.63 2.03 22.68
CA LEU A 112 24.04 2.86 21.63
C LEU A 112 22.56 3.08 21.90
N SER A 113 22.16 4.35 21.95
CA SER A 113 20.75 4.74 21.96
C SER A 113 20.38 5.42 20.65
N PHE A 114 19.25 5.05 20.07
CA PHE A 114 18.77 5.63 18.83
C PHE A 114 17.24 5.61 18.76
N ALA A 115 16.69 6.54 17.99
CA ALA A 115 15.26 6.70 17.82
C ALA A 115 14.76 6.06 16.53
N VAL A 116 13.56 5.49 16.58
CA VAL A 116 12.87 4.91 15.42
C VAL A 116 11.47 5.50 15.33
N GLN A 117 11.03 5.75 14.10
CA GLN A 117 9.68 6.19 13.78
C GLN A 117 8.97 5.11 12.96
N PRO A 118 7.64 4.96 13.10
CA PRO A 118 6.87 4.08 12.23
C PRO A 118 6.81 4.66 10.82
N SER A 119 6.80 3.79 9.82
CA SER A 119 6.71 4.18 8.40
C SER A 119 5.30 4.06 7.83
N LEU A 120 4.41 3.32 8.50
CA LEU A 120 3.03 3.12 8.06
C LEU A 120 2.11 2.82 9.25
N GLN A 121 0.89 3.34 9.22
CA GLN A 121 -0.22 2.89 10.07
C GLN A 121 -0.95 1.74 9.36
N LYS A 122 -1.14 0.63 10.06
CA LYS A 122 -1.79 -0.56 9.52
C LYS A 122 -3.30 -0.35 9.52
N ASP A 123 -3.91 -0.52 8.36
CA ASP A 123 -5.36 -0.69 8.25
C ASP A 123 -5.66 -2.17 8.03
N PHE A 124 -6.54 -2.71 8.88
CA PHE A 124 -6.94 -4.11 8.83
C PHE A 124 -8.32 -4.29 8.20
N TYR A 125 -9.04 -3.20 7.96
CA TYR A 125 -10.41 -3.24 7.51
C TYR A 125 -10.52 -2.64 6.11
N GLU A 126 -11.21 -3.36 5.25
CA GLU A 126 -11.62 -2.80 3.97
C GLU A 126 -13.04 -2.24 4.12
N PRO A 127 -13.25 -0.94 3.82
CA PRO A 127 -14.59 -0.36 3.90
C PRO A 127 -15.51 -1.07 2.91
N ARG A 128 -16.77 -1.31 3.32
CA ARG A 128 -17.76 -1.88 2.40
C ARG A 128 -17.99 -0.90 1.25
N GLY A 129 -18.03 -1.42 0.02
CA GLY A 129 -18.38 -0.64 -1.15
C GLY A 129 -19.74 0.04 -0.95
N ALA A 130 -19.73 1.37 -0.90
CA ALA A 130 -20.95 2.16 -0.82
C ALA A 130 -21.53 2.36 -2.23
N PHE A 131 -22.84 2.58 -2.31
CA PHE A 131 -23.47 2.97 -3.56
C PHE A 131 -22.96 4.35 -3.99
N SER A 132 -22.25 4.40 -5.12
CA SER A 132 -21.79 5.66 -5.72
C SER A 132 -22.78 6.06 -6.81
N LEU A 133 -23.53 7.14 -6.62
CA LEU A 133 -24.42 7.68 -7.65
C LEU A 133 -23.67 8.04 -8.94
N VAL A 134 -22.46 8.59 -8.79
CA VAL A 134 -21.57 8.90 -9.92
C VAL A 134 -21.08 7.62 -10.58
N GLY A 135 -20.67 6.62 -9.79
CA GLY A 135 -20.23 5.32 -10.30
C GLY A 135 -21.36 4.55 -10.99
N PHE A 136 -22.59 4.69 -10.50
CA PHE A 136 -23.79 4.14 -11.11
C PHE A 136 -24.05 4.82 -12.47
N LEU A 137 -24.10 6.15 -12.53
CA LEU A 137 -24.32 6.90 -13.77
C LEU A 137 -23.22 6.64 -14.82
N MET A 138 -21.96 6.53 -14.38
CA MET A 138 -20.82 6.20 -15.23
C MET A 138 -20.70 4.71 -15.54
N SER A 139 -21.63 3.87 -15.07
CA SER A 139 -21.59 2.45 -15.38
C SER A 139 -21.77 2.25 -16.90
N PRO A 140 -21.05 1.30 -17.52
CA PRO A 140 -21.14 1.05 -18.96
C PRO A 140 -22.57 0.84 -19.45
N MET A 141 -23.42 0.22 -18.62
CA MET A 141 -24.80 -0.06 -18.96
C MET A 141 -25.67 1.20 -19.02
N ILE A 142 -25.57 2.11 -18.04
CA ILE A 142 -26.35 3.36 -18.06
C ILE A 142 -25.88 4.27 -19.19
N LEU A 143 -24.56 4.35 -19.42
CA LEU A 143 -24.02 5.10 -20.54
C LEU A 143 -24.53 4.57 -21.89
N MET A 144 -24.54 3.24 -22.08
CA MET A 144 -25.13 2.66 -23.29
C MET A 144 -26.61 2.99 -23.41
N GLY A 145 -27.38 2.91 -22.32
CA GLY A 145 -28.79 3.29 -22.31
C GLY A 145 -29.03 4.76 -22.69
N LEU A 146 -28.23 5.69 -22.16
CA LEU A 146 -28.30 7.12 -22.51
C LEU A 146 -27.91 7.37 -23.96
N VAL A 147 -26.87 6.70 -24.47
CA VAL A 147 -26.45 6.78 -25.87
C VAL A 147 -27.55 6.24 -26.79
N SER A 148 -28.17 5.10 -26.46
CA SER A 148 -29.31 4.56 -27.21
C SER A 148 -30.48 5.52 -27.24
N LEU A 149 -30.83 6.13 -26.10
CA LEU A 149 -31.91 7.12 -26.03
C LEU A 149 -31.60 8.34 -26.90
N ALA A 150 -30.35 8.80 -26.90
CA ALA A 150 -29.91 9.88 -27.76
C ALA A 150 -30.02 9.52 -29.25
N PHE A 151 -29.74 8.28 -29.65
CA PHE A 151 -29.95 7.83 -31.04
C PHE A 151 -31.42 7.75 -31.43
N ILE A 152 -32.28 7.22 -30.55
CA ILE A 152 -33.73 7.09 -30.80
C ILE A 152 -34.37 8.46 -31.06
N ILE A 153 -33.92 9.50 -30.35
CA ILE A 153 -34.42 10.87 -30.51
C ILE A 153 -33.65 11.63 -31.61
N GLY A 154 -32.33 11.44 -31.68
CA GLY A 154 -31.45 12.22 -32.56
C GLY A 154 -31.55 11.84 -34.03
N VAL A 155 -31.65 10.55 -34.36
CA VAL A 155 -31.77 10.08 -35.75
C VAL A 155 -33.01 10.65 -36.45
N PRO A 156 -34.25 10.54 -35.92
CA PRO A 156 -35.41 11.11 -36.59
C PRO A 156 -35.33 12.64 -36.68
N TYR A 157 -34.85 13.32 -35.63
CA TYR A 157 -34.68 14.77 -35.66
C TYR A 157 -33.70 15.24 -36.74
N MET A 158 -32.59 14.51 -36.95
CA MET A 158 -31.67 14.79 -38.05
C MET A 158 -32.34 14.50 -39.40
N MET A 159 -33.03 13.36 -39.55
CA MET A 159 -33.72 13.01 -40.80
C MET A 159 -34.81 14.01 -41.19
N GLU A 160 -35.52 14.60 -40.24
CA GLU A 160 -36.53 15.62 -40.53
C GLU A 160 -35.91 16.93 -41.05
N ASN A 161 -34.72 17.28 -40.55
CA ASN A 161 -34.02 18.53 -40.88
C ASN A 161 -32.97 18.41 -42.01
N LEU A 162 -32.80 17.23 -42.62
CA LEU A 162 -31.83 17.02 -43.72
C LEU A 162 -32.42 17.35 -45.10
N ASP A 163 -31.55 17.88 -45.96
CA ASP A 163 -31.85 18.23 -47.36
C ASP A 163 -32.18 16.97 -48.20
N PRO A 164 -32.99 17.07 -49.27
CA PRO A 164 -33.42 15.90 -50.06
C PRO A 164 -32.27 15.12 -50.71
N GLU A 165 -31.18 15.81 -51.07
CA GLU A 165 -29.98 15.22 -51.69
C GLU A 165 -29.20 14.36 -50.67
N SER A 166 -28.96 14.88 -49.47
CA SER A 166 -28.26 14.15 -48.39
C SER A 166 -29.07 12.94 -47.88
N LYS A 167 -30.40 12.99 -47.95
CA LYS A 167 -31.27 11.84 -47.66
C LYS A 167 -31.06 10.69 -48.64
N ALA A 168 -30.98 11.00 -49.94
CA ALA A 168 -30.75 10.01 -50.98
C ALA A 168 -29.36 9.35 -50.84
N GLU A 169 -28.33 10.14 -50.53
CA GLU A 169 -26.98 9.61 -50.24
C GLU A 169 -26.97 8.72 -48.98
N LEU A 170 -27.70 9.09 -47.92
CA LEU A 170 -27.85 8.26 -46.71
C LEU A 170 -28.59 6.95 -46.98
N GLU A 171 -29.64 6.96 -47.81
CA GLU A 171 -30.37 5.76 -48.24
C GLU A 171 -29.50 4.83 -49.10
N GLU A 172 -28.62 5.40 -49.94
CA GLU A 172 -27.67 4.65 -50.75
C GLU A 172 -26.54 4.04 -49.88
N MET A 173 -26.08 4.76 -48.86
CA MET A 173 -25.16 4.25 -47.83
C MET A 173 -25.81 3.18 -46.93
N GLN A 174 -27.10 3.31 -46.59
CA GLN A 174 -27.85 2.29 -45.83
C GLN A 174 -28.07 1.01 -46.64
N ARG A 175 -28.31 1.12 -47.96
CA ARG A 175 -28.40 -0.04 -48.85
C ARG A 175 -27.07 -0.76 -49.05
N SER A 176 -25.95 -0.03 -49.04
CA SER A 176 -24.63 -0.57 -49.33
C SER A 176 -23.87 -1.10 -48.10
N ASN A 177 -24.29 -0.75 -46.88
CA ASN A 177 -23.57 -1.14 -45.66
C ASN A 177 -24.42 -2.05 -44.72
N PRO A 178 -24.20 -3.38 -44.69
CA PRO A 178 -24.96 -4.30 -43.84
C PRO A 178 -24.74 -4.08 -42.34
N LEU A 179 -23.70 -3.34 -41.92
CA LEU A 179 -23.49 -2.96 -40.52
C LEU A 179 -24.56 -2.01 -39.97
N ASN A 180 -25.26 -1.23 -40.81
CA ASN A 180 -26.29 -0.31 -40.33
C ASN A 180 -27.59 -1.03 -39.93
N SER A 181 -27.84 -2.21 -40.51
CA SER A 181 -28.89 -3.14 -40.05
C SER A 181 -28.49 -3.89 -38.76
N GLN A 182 -27.19 -4.03 -38.49
CA GLN A 182 -26.65 -4.69 -37.30
C GLN A 182 -26.45 -3.74 -36.11
N GLY A 183 -26.25 -2.44 -36.33
CA GLY A 183 -26.23 -1.44 -35.26
C GLY A 183 -27.57 -1.39 -34.51
N ALA A 184 -28.69 -1.37 -35.25
CA ALA A 184 -30.03 -1.49 -34.67
C ALA A 184 -30.35 -2.90 -34.13
N ALA A 185 -29.84 -3.97 -34.77
CA ALA A 185 -30.06 -5.35 -34.32
C ALA A 185 -29.24 -5.73 -33.07
N ALA A 186 -28.08 -5.12 -32.85
CA ALA A 186 -27.31 -5.28 -31.61
C ALA A 186 -28.04 -4.66 -30.40
N PHE A 187 -28.84 -3.62 -30.62
CA PHE A 187 -29.74 -3.04 -29.62
C PHE A 187 -31.06 -3.82 -29.45
N GLN A 188 -31.59 -4.46 -30.51
CA GLN A 188 -32.75 -5.36 -30.40
C GLN A 188 -32.43 -6.67 -29.66
N ASN A 189 -31.18 -7.14 -29.76
CA ASN A 189 -30.70 -8.31 -29.01
C ASN A 189 -30.30 -7.97 -27.56
N PHE A 190 -30.41 -6.70 -27.13
CA PHE A 190 -30.38 -6.37 -25.72
C PHE A 190 -31.76 -6.67 -25.13
N ASP A 191 -31.92 -7.89 -24.62
CA ASP A 191 -33.13 -8.34 -23.98
C ASP A 191 -33.36 -7.57 -22.67
N LEU A 192 -34.03 -6.44 -22.79
CA LEU A 192 -34.43 -5.56 -21.70
C LEU A 192 -35.29 -6.29 -20.66
N ALA A 193 -36.01 -7.35 -21.06
CA ALA A 193 -36.89 -8.11 -20.19
C ALA A 193 -36.11 -9.07 -19.28
N SER A 194 -35.08 -9.76 -19.77
CA SER A 194 -34.19 -10.55 -18.90
C SER A 194 -33.33 -9.68 -18.00
N PHE A 195 -33.02 -8.44 -18.40
CA PHE A 195 -32.34 -7.46 -17.54
C PHE A 195 -33.24 -6.89 -16.41
N LEU A 196 -34.52 -6.64 -16.68
CA LEU A 196 -35.47 -6.15 -15.65
C LEU A 196 -35.97 -7.26 -14.71
N ALA A 197 -35.82 -8.53 -15.09
CA ALA A 197 -36.23 -9.68 -14.30
C ALA A 197 -35.24 -10.06 -13.18
N GLY A 198 -33.99 -9.55 -13.23
CA GLY A 198 -32.96 -9.78 -12.21
C GLY A 198 -32.10 -11.02 -12.47
#